data_AF-A0AB34SI30-F1
#
_entry.id   AF-A0AB34SI30-F1
#
_cell.length_a   1.000
_cell.length_b   1.000
_cell.length_c   1.000
_cell.angle_alpha   90.00
_cell.angle_beta   90.00
_cell.angle_gamma   90.00
#
_symmetry.space_group_name_H-M   'P 1'
#
loop_
_entity.id
_entity.type
_entity.pdbx_description
1 polymer ?
#
loop_
_entity_poly.entity_id
_entity_poly.type
_entity_poly.pdbx_seq_one_letter_code
_entity_poly.pdbx_strand_id
1 'polypeptide(L)'
;MKEICDNCKINNRIEEYKEKLNSSIENRNGDLLDDEVVLSSQFLDNFVYKCVSCNKNINYLSKLNLREVFGTHTTFYYYGEQHLLVNLYFYINEGIKNNELIYISMEEELYNKLLDFLISNNVSTENIKFKNVKELILGHKKGGFNGLVETAMGILGSSNIEKYNGLRWIGQPSFAIKGTSENDFLEMEEDLNKFIKNMNVALLCVYDAYDYMHKGKIINKKVIEESFKTHSFVLNNYVS
;
A
#
# COMPACT_ATOMS: atom_id res chain seq x y z
N MET A 1 -1.74 -5.41 -28.52
CA MET A 1 -0.84 -4.25 -28.76
C MET A 1 -1.11 -3.25 -27.65
N LYS A 2 -0.11 -2.97 -26.79
CA LYS A 2 -0.16 -1.79 -25.92
C LYS A 2 -0.24 -0.60 -26.87
N GLU A 3 -1.33 0.17 -26.84
CA GLU A 3 -1.22 1.56 -27.25
C GLU A 3 -0.15 2.14 -26.34
N ILE A 4 1.04 2.32 -26.89
CA ILE A 4 2.16 2.82 -26.15
C ILE A 4 1.74 4.25 -25.75
N CYS A 5 1.95 4.54 -24.47
CA CYS A 5 1.65 5.79 -23.79
C CYS A 5 2.49 6.98 -24.34
N ASP A 6 2.90 6.94 -25.61
CA ASP A 6 3.87 7.84 -26.24
C ASP A 6 3.36 9.28 -26.37
N ASN A 7 2.04 9.49 -26.31
CA ASN A 7 1.43 10.82 -26.31
C ASN A 7 1.09 11.36 -24.91
N CYS A 8 1.28 10.57 -23.85
CA CYS A 8 0.96 10.99 -22.50
C CYS A 8 2.20 11.63 -21.86
N LYS A 9 2.26 12.96 -21.83
CA LYS A 9 3.30 13.73 -21.12
C LYS A 9 3.44 13.38 -19.62
N ILE A 10 2.55 12.56 -19.07
CA ILE A 10 2.56 12.15 -17.66
C ILE A 10 3.70 11.17 -17.36
N ASN A 11 3.99 10.19 -18.23
CA ASN A 11 5.07 9.23 -17.96
C ASN A 11 6.43 9.95 -17.86
N ASN A 12 6.73 10.82 -18.83
CA ASN A 12 7.95 11.64 -18.80
C ASN A 12 8.03 12.53 -17.55
N ARG A 13 6.88 13.05 -17.08
CA ARG A 13 6.82 13.81 -15.82
C ARG A 13 7.07 12.94 -14.59
N ILE A 14 6.58 11.70 -14.57
CA ILE A 14 6.86 10.76 -13.47
C ILE A 14 8.37 10.54 -13.37
N GLU A 15 9.05 10.28 -14.48
CA GLU A 15 10.50 10.11 -14.50
C GLU A 15 11.22 11.40 -14.07
N GLU A 16 10.84 12.56 -14.61
CA GLU A 16 11.42 13.86 -14.24
C GLU A 16 11.27 14.14 -12.72
N TYR A 17 10.10 13.88 -12.15
CA TYR A 17 9.87 14.06 -10.72
C TYR A 17 10.55 12.98 -9.87
N LYS A 18 10.73 11.76 -10.41
CA LYS A 18 11.51 10.73 -9.75
C LYS A 18 12.99 11.11 -9.67
N GLU A 19 13.55 11.68 -10.75
CA GLU A 19 14.91 12.23 -10.76
C GLU A 19 15.03 13.40 -9.77
N LYS A 20 14.08 14.34 -9.78
CA LYS A 20 14.05 15.45 -8.80
C LYS A 20 13.98 14.98 -7.36
N LEU A 21 13.15 13.96 -7.08
CA LEU A 21 13.07 13.34 -5.76
C LEU A 21 14.43 12.76 -5.35
N ASN A 22 15.07 11.99 -6.23
CA ASN A 22 16.39 11.40 -5.96
C ASN A 22 17.46 12.49 -5.71
N SER A 23 17.53 13.52 -6.57
CA SER A 23 18.46 14.64 -6.37
C SER A 23 18.16 15.41 -5.09
N SER A 24 16.89 15.57 -4.72
CA SER A 24 16.49 16.20 -3.46
C SER A 24 17.04 15.43 -2.27
N ILE A 25 16.90 14.10 -2.28
CA ILE A 25 17.41 13.19 -1.25
C ILE A 25 18.94 13.27 -1.15
N GLU A 26 19.65 13.23 -2.28
CA GLU A 26 21.11 13.33 -2.33
C GLU A 26 21.63 14.64 -1.73
N ASN A 27 21.01 15.78 -2.10
CA ASN A 27 21.36 17.10 -1.58
C ASN A 27 21.13 17.24 -0.07
N ARG A 28 20.37 16.32 0.53
CA ARG A 28 20.01 16.29 1.95
C ARG A 28 20.67 15.14 2.69
N ASN A 29 21.75 14.60 2.15
CA ASN A 29 22.50 13.49 2.73
C ASN A 29 21.65 12.24 3.01
N GLY A 30 20.61 12.00 2.21
CA GLY A 30 19.74 10.84 2.36
C GLY A 30 18.54 11.03 3.28
N ASP A 31 18.28 12.23 3.81
CA ASP A 31 17.11 12.48 4.66
C ASP A 31 15.80 12.37 3.85
N LEU A 32 15.04 11.31 4.10
CA LEU A 32 13.76 11.05 3.44
C LEU A 32 12.60 11.85 4.04
N LEU A 33 12.78 12.43 5.24
CA LEU A 33 11.73 13.16 5.96
C LEU A 33 11.88 14.68 5.89
N ASP A 34 12.89 15.19 5.19
CA ASP A 34 12.99 16.61 4.87
C ASP A 34 11.74 17.08 4.11
N ASP A 35 11.25 18.28 4.46
CA ASP A 35 10.02 18.84 3.93
C ASP A 35 9.99 18.87 2.38
N GLU A 36 11.10 19.19 1.71
CA GLU A 36 11.14 19.21 0.24
C GLU A 36 11.13 17.81 -0.37
N VAL A 37 11.72 16.82 0.31
CA VAL A 37 11.66 15.41 -0.11
C VAL A 37 10.23 14.88 0.03
N VAL A 38 9.59 15.16 1.17
CA VAL A 38 8.20 14.78 1.44
C VAL A 38 7.26 15.44 0.42
N LEU A 39 7.41 16.75 0.18
CA LEU A 39 6.62 17.47 -0.82
C LEU A 39 6.83 16.88 -2.22
N SER A 40 8.08 16.58 -2.60
CA SER A 40 8.39 15.97 -3.89
C SER A 40 7.77 14.58 -4.04
N SER A 41 7.79 13.78 -2.97
CA SER A 41 7.13 12.48 -2.89
C SER A 41 5.61 12.60 -3.08
N GLN A 42 4.96 13.55 -2.41
CA GLN A 42 3.52 13.81 -2.54
C GLN A 42 3.13 14.33 -3.94
N PHE A 43 4.00 15.12 -4.58
CA PHE A 43 3.79 15.48 -5.99
C PHE A 43 3.86 14.26 -6.90
N LEU A 44 4.77 13.32 -6.62
CA LEU A 44 4.90 12.09 -7.39
C LEU A 44 3.65 11.19 -7.25
N ASP A 45 3.05 11.07 -6.06
CA ASP A 45 1.76 10.37 -5.83
C ASP A 45 0.72 10.78 -6.89
N ASN A 46 0.59 12.09 -7.11
CA ASN A 46 -0.41 12.68 -8.01
C ASN A 46 -0.17 12.33 -9.48
N PHE A 47 1.09 12.29 -9.93
CA PHE A 47 1.42 11.91 -11.31
C PHE A 47 1.26 10.41 -11.52
N VAL A 48 1.74 9.60 -10.58
CA VAL A 48 1.63 8.15 -10.62
C VAL A 48 0.16 7.75 -10.67
N TYR A 49 -0.66 8.29 -9.77
CA TYR A 49 -2.10 8.02 -9.76
C TYR A 49 -2.75 8.38 -11.10
N LYS A 50 -2.50 9.58 -11.65
CA LYS A 50 -3.04 9.99 -12.96
C LYS A 50 -2.63 9.06 -14.10
N CYS A 51 -1.43 8.51 -14.05
CA CYS A 51 -0.95 7.55 -15.04
C CYS A 51 -1.65 6.19 -14.88
N VAL A 52 -1.75 5.68 -13.65
CA VAL A 52 -2.40 4.40 -13.36
C VAL A 52 -3.91 4.46 -13.65
N SER A 53 -4.54 5.61 -13.42
CA SER A 53 -5.96 5.83 -13.68
C SER A 53 -6.28 6.29 -15.11
N CYS A 54 -5.33 6.22 -16.05
CA CYS A 54 -5.47 6.75 -17.40
C CYS A 54 -6.83 6.38 -18.02
N ASN A 55 -7.59 7.39 -18.47
CA ASN A 55 -8.93 7.27 -19.05
C ASN A 55 -10.06 6.78 -18.13
N LYS A 56 -9.87 6.73 -16.81
CA LYS A 56 -10.95 6.51 -15.84
C LYS A 56 -11.36 7.84 -15.20
N ASN A 57 -12.65 8.19 -15.32
CA ASN A 57 -13.27 9.22 -14.48
C ASN A 57 -13.38 8.67 -13.07
N ILE A 58 -12.33 8.83 -12.27
CA ILE A 58 -12.38 8.45 -10.86
C ILE A 58 -12.89 9.67 -10.08
N ASN A 59 -14.14 9.55 -9.65
CA ASN A 59 -14.75 10.50 -8.74
C ASN A 59 -14.10 10.34 -7.36
N TYR A 60 -13.58 11.46 -6.84
CA TYR A 60 -13.12 11.68 -5.47
C TYR A 60 -11.80 11.01 -5.05
N LEU A 61 -10.69 11.75 -5.22
CA LEU A 61 -9.59 11.73 -4.24
C LEU A 61 -10.01 12.62 -3.05
N SER A 62 -10.84 12.09 -2.15
CA SER A 62 -10.99 12.74 -0.84
C SER A 62 -9.70 12.53 -0.06
N LYS A 63 -9.17 13.56 0.59
CA LYS A 63 -8.01 13.42 1.48
C LYS A 63 -8.31 12.35 2.52
N LEU A 64 -7.47 11.32 2.58
CA LEU A 64 -7.60 10.28 3.60
C LEU A 64 -7.13 10.87 4.95
N ASN A 65 -8.00 10.86 5.94
CA ASN A 65 -7.64 11.18 7.32
C ASN A 65 -6.96 9.96 7.92
N LEU A 66 -5.65 10.04 8.17
CA LEU A 66 -4.91 8.91 8.69
C LEU A 66 -5.32 8.51 10.10
N ARG A 67 -6.13 9.30 10.83
CA ARG A 67 -6.65 8.93 12.16
C ARG A 67 -7.97 8.14 12.11
N GLU A 68 -8.66 8.15 10.98
CA GLU A 68 -10.01 7.61 10.83
C GLU A 68 -10.07 6.60 9.66
N VAL A 69 -9.14 5.64 9.67
CA VAL A 69 -8.95 4.68 8.55
C VAL A 69 -9.65 3.34 8.75
N PHE A 70 -10.26 3.07 9.91
CA PHE A 70 -10.90 1.77 10.15
C PHE A 70 -12.10 1.55 9.23
N GLY A 71 -12.26 0.31 8.78
CA GLY A 71 -13.26 -0.08 7.79
C GLY A 71 -12.88 0.28 6.35
N THR A 72 -11.67 0.80 6.11
CA THR A 72 -11.23 1.19 4.77
C THR A 72 -10.31 0.16 4.12
N HIS A 73 -10.53 -0.07 2.82
CA HIS A 73 -9.60 -0.76 1.93
C HIS A 73 -8.97 0.28 1.03
N THR A 74 -7.70 0.59 1.26
CA THR A 74 -7.00 1.70 0.62
C THR A 74 -5.92 1.16 -0.31
N THR A 75 -5.78 1.75 -1.48
CA THR A 75 -4.68 1.45 -2.41
C THR A 75 -3.64 2.56 -2.39
N PHE A 76 -2.37 2.22 -2.55
CA PHE A 76 -1.29 3.16 -2.81
C PHE A 76 -0.47 2.69 -4.00
N TYR A 77 -0.28 3.55 -5.00
CA TYR A 77 0.52 3.25 -6.18
C TYR A 77 1.88 3.94 -6.04
N TYR A 78 2.91 3.18 -5.65
CA TYR A 78 4.24 3.73 -5.44
C TYR A 78 5.12 3.61 -6.69
N TYR A 79 6.13 4.46 -6.77
CA TYR A 79 7.06 4.53 -7.90
C TYR A 79 8.50 4.66 -7.40
N GLY A 80 9.15 3.51 -7.22
CA GLY A 80 10.47 3.39 -6.61
C GLY A 80 10.43 3.29 -5.08
N GLU A 81 11.53 2.80 -4.51
CA GLU A 81 11.64 2.43 -3.10
C GLU A 81 11.49 3.63 -2.16
N GLN A 82 12.21 4.73 -2.41
CA GLN A 82 12.17 5.90 -1.52
C GLN A 82 10.76 6.50 -1.42
N HIS A 83 10.05 6.52 -2.55
CA HIS A 83 8.67 6.99 -2.63
C HIS A 83 7.71 6.10 -1.80
N LEU A 84 7.95 4.79 -1.77
CA LEU A 84 7.22 3.89 -0.88
C LEU A 84 7.54 4.15 0.59
N LEU A 85 8.82 4.25 0.96
CA LEU A 85 9.26 4.39 2.34
C LEU A 85 8.72 5.67 2.99
N VAL A 86 8.79 6.81 2.30
CA VAL A 86 8.25 8.09 2.78
C VAL A 86 6.77 7.98 3.10
N ASN A 87 5.98 7.43 2.18
CA ASN A 87 4.54 7.33 2.35
C ASN A 87 4.13 6.30 3.42
N LEU A 88 4.84 5.17 3.51
CA LEU A 88 4.62 4.20 4.58
C LEU A 88 5.01 4.75 5.95
N TYR A 89 6.04 5.60 6.05
CA TYR A 89 6.40 6.25 7.32
C TYR A 89 5.22 7.02 7.91
N PHE A 90 4.59 7.91 7.15
CA PHE A 90 3.46 8.69 7.67
C PHE A 90 2.26 7.80 8.03
N TYR A 91 1.95 6.82 7.18
CA TYR A 91 0.85 5.88 7.42
C TYR A 91 1.05 5.04 8.69
N ILE A 92 2.26 4.54 8.91
CA ILE A 92 2.62 3.72 10.08
C ILE A 92 2.72 4.58 11.33
N ASN A 93 3.45 5.70 11.27
CA ASN A 93 3.66 6.58 12.42
C ASN A 93 2.33 7.04 13.02
N GLU A 94 1.34 7.37 12.18
CA GLU A 94 0.02 7.75 12.68
C GLU A 94 -0.71 6.57 13.35
N GLY A 95 -0.60 5.35 12.81
CA GLY A 95 -1.13 4.16 13.47
C GLY A 95 -0.47 3.89 14.83
N ILE A 96 0.85 4.08 14.94
CA ILE A 96 1.58 3.94 16.21
C ILE A 96 1.10 4.97 17.24
N LYS A 97 0.96 6.24 16.86
CA LYS A 97 0.41 7.29 17.75
C LYS A 97 -1.00 6.97 18.24
N ASN A 98 -1.79 6.29 17.41
CA ASN A 98 -3.15 5.86 17.74
C ASN A 98 -3.21 4.52 18.50
N ASN A 99 -2.09 3.99 18.98
CA ASN A 99 -2.00 2.69 19.66
C ASN A 99 -2.62 1.54 18.83
N GLU A 100 -2.26 1.47 17.56
CA GLU A 100 -2.72 0.42 16.65
C GLU A 100 -1.65 -0.66 16.48
N LEU A 101 -2.10 -1.90 16.27
CA LEU A 101 -1.23 -2.98 15.83
C LEU A 101 -0.97 -2.80 14.33
N ILE A 102 0.28 -2.95 13.88
CA ILE A 102 0.65 -2.80 12.47
C ILE A 102 1.11 -4.15 11.93
N TYR A 103 0.37 -4.70 10.97
CA TYR A 103 0.79 -5.88 10.22
C TYR A 103 1.35 -5.49 8.87
N ILE A 104 2.45 -6.13 8.49
CA ILE A 104 3.11 -5.86 7.21
C ILE A 104 3.36 -7.17 6.47
N SER A 105 2.87 -7.24 5.23
CA SER A 105 2.99 -8.36 4.31
C SER A 105 3.67 -7.92 3.02
N MET A 106 4.99 -7.87 3.01
CA MET A 106 5.80 -7.46 1.86
C MET A 106 7.04 -8.33 1.71
N GLU A 107 7.82 -8.11 0.66
CA GLU A 107 9.12 -8.77 0.50
C GLU A 107 10.04 -8.52 1.70
N GLU A 108 10.72 -9.55 2.19
CA GLU A 108 11.51 -9.49 3.43
C GLU A 108 12.61 -8.41 3.41
N GLU A 109 13.30 -8.27 2.27
CA GLU A 109 14.31 -7.22 2.10
C GLU A 109 13.70 -5.81 2.28
N LEU A 110 12.53 -5.58 1.70
CA LEU A 110 11.83 -4.31 1.77
C LEU A 110 11.24 -4.05 3.15
N TYR A 111 10.73 -5.10 3.81
CA TYR A 111 10.28 -5.05 5.20
C TYR A 111 11.42 -4.64 6.14
N ASN A 112 12.61 -5.24 5.99
CA ASN A 112 13.77 -4.91 6.82
C ASN A 112 14.22 -3.46 6.59
N LYS A 113 14.30 -3.01 5.32
CA LYS A 113 14.58 -1.61 4.98
C LYS A 113 13.58 -0.64 5.61
N LEU A 114 12.29 -0.97 5.60
CA LEU A 114 11.25 -0.16 6.22
C LEU A 114 11.42 -0.10 7.74
N LEU A 115 11.70 -1.22 8.40
CA LEU A 115 11.98 -1.24 9.84
C LEU A 115 13.19 -0.38 10.21
N ASP A 116 14.30 -0.54 9.49
CA ASP A 116 15.52 0.25 9.72
C ASP A 116 15.27 1.74 9.54
N PHE A 117 14.49 2.11 8.52
CA PHE A 117 14.07 3.48 8.28
C PHE A 117 13.20 4.05 9.42
N LEU A 118 12.24 3.27 9.92
CA LEU A 118 11.39 3.67 11.06
C LEU A 118 12.21 3.86 12.35
N ILE A 119 13.11 2.91 12.66
CA ILE A 119 13.96 2.95 13.85
C ILE A 119 14.89 4.17 13.81
N SER A 120 15.51 4.43 12.66
CA SER A 120 16.41 5.56 12.46
C SER A 120 15.71 6.91 12.61
N ASN A 121 14.37 6.94 12.48
CA ASN A 121 13.52 8.11 12.66
C ASN A 121 12.69 8.06 13.96
N ASN A 122 13.16 7.32 14.97
CA ASN A 122 12.60 7.25 16.32
C ASN A 122 11.13 6.78 16.39
N VAL A 123 10.67 5.99 15.41
CA VAL A 123 9.35 5.35 15.47
C VAL A 123 9.48 4.02 16.21
N SER A 124 8.66 3.83 17.24
CA SER A 124 8.60 2.54 17.95
C SER A 124 8.09 1.44 17.03
N THR A 125 8.82 0.33 16.98
CA THR A 125 8.50 -0.84 16.15
C THR A 125 7.92 -2.01 16.93
N GLU A 126 7.69 -1.86 18.24
CA GLU A 126 7.16 -2.92 19.13
C GLU A 126 5.79 -3.45 18.65
N ASN A 127 4.99 -2.56 18.07
CA ASN A 127 3.65 -2.85 17.58
C ASN A 127 3.64 -3.26 16.10
N ILE A 128 4.81 -3.41 15.46
CA ILE A 128 4.94 -3.76 14.05
C ILE A 128 5.29 -5.24 13.94
N LYS A 129 4.49 -6.00 13.20
CA LYS A 129 4.69 -7.43 13.01
C LYS A 129 4.63 -7.80 11.55
N PHE A 130 5.64 -8.54 11.09
CA PHE A 130 5.57 -9.24 9.82
C PHE A 130 4.46 -10.30 9.86
N LYS A 131 3.63 -10.36 8.82
CA LYS A 131 2.65 -11.42 8.60
C LYS A 131 2.65 -11.79 7.14
N ASN A 132 2.56 -13.08 6.84
CA ASN A 132 2.39 -13.53 5.46
C ASN A 132 0.90 -13.58 5.11
N VAL A 133 0.50 -12.91 4.04
CA VAL A 133 -0.89 -12.89 3.55
C VAL A 133 -1.31 -14.22 2.88
N LYS A 134 -0.35 -15.11 2.57
CA LYS A 134 -0.60 -16.40 1.95
C LYS A 134 -1.64 -17.24 2.67
N GLU A 135 -1.66 -17.21 4.00
CA GLU A 135 -2.64 -17.96 4.77
C GLU A 135 -4.07 -17.49 4.51
N LEU A 136 -4.29 -16.16 4.43
CA LEU A 136 -5.61 -15.58 4.10
C LEU A 136 -6.07 -16.01 2.70
N ILE A 137 -5.17 -15.96 1.71
CA ILE A 137 -5.47 -16.36 0.33
C ILE A 137 -5.82 -17.85 0.26
N LEU A 138 -5.06 -18.70 0.94
CA LEU A 138 -5.33 -20.14 0.98
C LEU A 138 -6.61 -20.47 1.76
N GLY A 139 -6.92 -19.71 2.82
CA GLY A 139 -8.18 -19.81 3.55
C GLY A 139 -9.37 -19.48 2.65
N HIS A 140 -9.29 -18.36 1.93
CA HIS A 140 -10.28 -17.97 0.94
C HIS A 140 -10.44 -19.02 -0.16
N LYS A 141 -9.35 -19.49 -0.76
CA LYS A 141 -9.39 -20.55 -1.79
C LYS A 141 -10.09 -21.83 -1.34
N LYS A 142 -9.97 -22.19 -0.05
CA LYS A 142 -10.58 -23.41 0.50
C LYS A 142 -12.07 -23.26 0.81
N GLY A 143 -12.50 -22.09 1.27
CA GLY A 143 -13.83 -21.89 1.86
C GLY A 143 -14.56 -20.62 1.42
N GLY A 144 -14.09 -19.93 0.39
CA GLY A 144 -14.54 -18.61 -0.04
C GLY A 144 -14.46 -17.58 1.10
N PHE A 145 -15.43 -16.67 1.13
CA PHE A 145 -15.56 -15.65 2.18
C PHE A 145 -15.51 -16.23 3.60
N ASN A 146 -16.16 -17.37 3.87
CA ASN A 146 -16.15 -17.97 5.22
C ASN A 146 -14.75 -18.45 5.62
N GLY A 147 -14.02 -19.08 4.68
CA GLY A 147 -12.64 -19.50 4.92
C GLY A 147 -11.68 -18.32 5.17
N LEU A 148 -11.92 -17.18 4.49
CA LEU A 148 -11.22 -15.92 4.76
C LEU A 148 -11.50 -15.43 6.19
N VAL A 149 -12.79 -15.35 6.58
CA VAL A 149 -13.21 -14.91 7.91
C VAL A 149 -12.60 -15.77 9.01
N GLU A 150 -12.71 -17.10 8.90
CA GLU A 150 -12.15 -18.03 9.88
C GLU A 150 -10.64 -17.85 10.04
N THR A 151 -9.92 -17.75 8.92
CA THR A 151 -8.46 -17.56 8.92
C THR A 151 -8.08 -16.22 9.55
N ALA A 152 -8.75 -15.13 9.16
CA ALA A 152 -8.48 -13.81 9.69
C ALA A 152 -8.78 -13.71 11.19
N MET A 153 -9.89 -14.30 11.65
CA MET A 153 -10.23 -14.35 13.08
C MET A 153 -9.23 -15.19 13.88
N GLY A 154 -8.70 -16.28 13.30
CA GLY A 154 -7.61 -17.05 13.92
C GLY A 154 -6.33 -16.22 14.09
N ILE A 155 -5.96 -15.46 13.06
CA ILE A 155 -4.81 -14.55 13.11
C ILE A 155 -5.02 -13.47 14.17
N LEU A 156 -6.19 -12.81 14.18
CA LEU A 156 -6.53 -11.75 15.13
C LEU A 156 -6.60 -12.26 16.56
N GLY A 157 -7.21 -13.43 16.80
CA GLY A 157 -7.29 -14.05 18.12
C GLY A 157 -5.91 -14.39 18.72
N SER A 158 -4.93 -14.75 17.87
CA SER A 158 -3.56 -15.04 18.31
C SER A 158 -2.72 -13.79 18.64
N SER A 159 -3.24 -12.59 18.36
CA SER A 159 -2.45 -11.37 18.30
C SER A 159 -2.51 -10.47 19.54
N ASN A 160 -3.33 -10.81 20.54
CA ASN A 160 -3.71 -9.93 21.65
C ASN A 160 -4.22 -8.56 21.16
N ILE A 161 -5.00 -8.55 20.09
CA ILE A 161 -5.51 -7.33 19.44
C ILE A 161 -6.27 -6.42 20.43
N GLU A 162 -6.86 -7.00 21.49
CA GLU A 162 -7.60 -6.30 22.55
C GLU A 162 -6.79 -5.21 23.28
N LYS A 163 -5.45 -5.22 23.17
CA LYS A 163 -4.57 -4.18 23.75
C LYS A 163 -4.42 -2.95 22.85
N TYR A 164 -4.93 -3.01 21.62
CA TYR A 164 -4.78 -2.00 20.59
C TYR A 164 -6.14 -1.43 20.21
N ASN A 165 -6.15 -0.19 19.70
CA ASN A 165 -7.38 0.46 19.24
C ASN A 165 -7.90 -0.14 17.92
N GLY A 166 -7.03 -0.83 17.18
CA GLY A 166 -7.35 -1.52 15.94
C GLY A 166 -6.10 -2.09 15.26
N LEU A 167 -6.27 -2.54 14.01
CA LEU A 167 -5.23 -3.11 13.17
C LEU A 167 -5.09 -2.30 11.87
N ARG A 168 -3.87 -1.84 11.55
CA ARG A 168 -3.49 -1.48 10.18
C ARG A 168 -2.73 -2.63 9.55
N TRP A 169 -3.23 -3.16 8.45
CA TRP A 169 -2.52 -4.17 7.67
C TRP A 169 -2.07 -3.56 6.35
N ILE A 170 -0.76 -3.57 6.12
CA ILE A 170 -0.12 -3.15 4.88
C ILE A 170 0.24 -4.41 4.08
N GLY A 171 -0.37 -4.60 2.92
CA GLY A 171 -0.11 -5.70 2.01
C GLY A 171 0.57 -5.22 0.73
N GLN A 172 1.58 -5.95 0.28
CA GLN A 172 2.18 -5.76 -1.04
C GLN A 172 1.62 -6.83 -2.00
N PRO A 173 0.73 -6.47 -2.95
CA PRO A 173 0.12 -7.41 -3.88
C PRO A 173 1.13 -8.23 -4.68
N SER A 174 2.27 -7.66 -5.07
CA SER A 174 3.31 -8.41 -5.78
C SER A 174 3.88 -9.56 -4.94
N PHE A 175 4.07 -9.36 -3.64
CA PHE A 175 4.49 -10.40 -2.70
C PHE A 175 3.42 -11.49 -2.56
N ALA A 176 2.16 -11.08 -2.41
CA ALA A 176 1.00 -11.97 -2.32
C ALA A 176 0.87 -12.88 -3.55
N ILE A 177 0.91 -12.28 -4.74
CA ILE A 177 0.79 -12.96 -6.03
C ILE A 177 1.95 -13.94 -6.25
N LYS A 178 3.20 -13.53 -5.95
CA LYS A 178 4.37 -14.42 -6.05
C LYS A 178 4.26 -15.64 -5.14
N GLY A 179 3.69 -15.45 -3.94
CA GLY A 179 3.54 -16.52 -2.95
C GLY A 179 2.38 -17.49 -3.23
N THR A 180 1.47 -17.10 -4.12
CA THR A 180 0.21 -17.80 -4.44
C THR A 180 -0.04 -17.80 -5.96
N SER A 181 -1.07 -17.09 -6.44
CA SER A 181 -1.34 -16.85 -7.85
C SER A 181 -2.10 -15.54 -8.03
N GLU A 182 -2.08 -14.96 -9.23
CA GLU A 182 -2.83 -13.75 -9.54
C GLU A 182 -4.34 -13.94 -9.32
N ASN A 183 -4.91 -15.06 -9.80
CA ASN A 183 -6.34 -15.33 -9.68
C ASN A 183 -6.76 -15.50 -8.21
N ASP A 184 -6.02 -16.31 -7.43
CA ASP A 184 -6.37 -16.54 -6.02
C ASP A 184 -6.29 -15.21 -5.22
N PHE A 185 -5.32 -14.35 -5.52
CA PHE A 185 -5.21 -13.02 -4.91
C PHE A 185 -6.43 -12.14 -5.26
N LEU A 186 -6.77 -12.03 -6.54
CA LEU A 186 -7.85 -11.16 -7.00
C LEU A 186 -9.23 -11.63 -6.50
N GLU A 187 -9.49 -12.93 -6.47
CA GLU A 187 -10.72 -13.49 -5.91
C GLU A 187 -10.87 -13.18 -4.41
N MET A 188 -9.77 -13.23 -3.64
CA MET A 188 -9.79 -12.84 -2.23
C MET A 188 -10.03 -11.33 -2.06
N GLU A 189 -9.38 -10.48 -2.88
CA GLU A 189 -9.49 -9.02 -2.81
C GLU A 189 -10.94 -8.51 -2.94
N GLU A 190 -11.75 -9.15 -3.80
CA GLU A 190 -13.17 -8.82 -3.97
C GLU A 190 -13.99 -8.97 -2.68
N ASP A 191 -13.57 -9.90 -1.81
CA ASP A 191 -14.24 -10.23 -0.56
C ASP A 191 -13.69 -9.48 0.66
N LEU A 192 -12.47 -8.92 0.58
CA LEU A 192 -11.85 -8.17 1.68
C LEU A 192 -12.69 -6.96 2.11
N ASN A 193 -13.30 -6.23 1.19
CA ASN A 193 -14.19 -5.11 1.52
C ASN A 193 -15.34 -5.52 2.42
N LYS A 194 -15.92 -6.71 2.19
CA LYS A 194 -17.02 -7.24 2.99
C LYS A 194 -16.54 -7.58 4.40
N PHE A 195 -15.33 -8.11 4.51
CA PHE A 195 -14.70 -8.46 5.77
C PHE A 195 -14.44 -7.22 6.64
N ILE A 196 -13.84 -6.17 6.08
CA ILE A 196 -13.36 -5.04 6.88
C ILE A 196 -14.44 -4.04 7.30
N LYS A 197 -15.55 -3.94 6.57
CA LYS A 197 -16.53 -2.84 6.69
C LYS A 197 -17.10 -2.64 8.11
N ASN A 198 -17.03 -3.67 8.96
CA ASN A 198 -17.52 -3.64 10.34
C ASN A 198 -16.45 -4.03 11.37
N MET A 199 -15.17 -3.90 11.02
CA MET A 199 -14.06 -4.23 11.90
C MET A 199 -13.17 -3.01 12.15
N ASN A 200 -12.51 -2.97 13.31
CA ASN A 200 -11.46 -2.00 13.61
C ASN A 200 -10.16 -2.38 12.88
N VAL A 201 -10.26 -2.56 11.56
CA VAL A 201 -9.19 -2.96 10.66
C VAL A 201 -9.15 -1.98 9.49
N ALA A 202 -7.95 -1.52 9.14
CA ALA A 202 -7.67 -0.76 7.94
C ALA A 202 -6.68 -1.55 7.07
N LEU A 203 -7.00 -1.72 5.80
CA LEU A 203 -6.14 -2.41 4.84
C LEU A 203 -5.53 -1.40 3.88
N LEU A 204 -4.22 -1.49 3.66
CA LEU A 204 -3.49 -0.73 2.67
C LEU A 204 -2.77 -1.67 1.70
N CYS A 205 -3.17 -1.68 0.44
CA CYS A 205 -2.48 -2.42 -0.62
C CYS A 205 -1.51 -1.50 -1.36
N VAL A 206 -0.21 -1.83 -1.35
CA VAL A 206 0.85 -1.04 -2.00
C VAL A 206 1.29 -1.65 -3.33
N TYR A 207 0.88 -1.04 -4.44
CA TYR A 207 1.11 -1.52 -5.80
C TYR A 207 2.34 -0.86 -6.43
N ASP A 208 3.22 -1.67 -7.01
CA ASP A 208 4.39 -1.22 -7.77
C ASP A 208 3.96 -0.66 -9.13
N ALA A 209 3.82 0.67 -9.22
CA ALA A 209 3.47 1.33 -10.46
C ALA A 209 4.62 1.29 -11.48
N TYR A 210 5.87 1.17 -11.04
CA TYR A 210 7.00 1.00 -11.95
C TYR A 210 6.92 -0.33 -12.68
N ASP A 211 6.62 -1.43 -11.97
CA ASP A 211 6.37 -2.73 -12.62
C ASP A 211 5.23 -2.59 -13.62
N TYR A 212 4.10 -2.01 -13.24
CA TYR A 212 2.96 -1.81 -14.15
C TYR A 212 3.29 -1.05 -15.44
N MET A 213 3.97 0.10 -15.31
CA MET A 213 4.23 1.00 -16.43
C MET A 213 5.25 0.40 -17.41
N HIS A 214 6.28 -0.27 -16.91
CA HIS A 214 7.43 -0.67 -17.73
C HIS A 214 7.48 -2.16 -18.03
N LYS A 215 7.23 -3.02 -17.04
CA LYS A 215 7.47 -4.47 -17.14
C LYS A 215 6.16 -5.25 -17.33
N GLY A 216 5.12 -4.87 -16.60
CA GLY A 216 3.84 -5.57 -16.46
C GLY A 216 4.01 -7.02 -16.05
N LYS A 217 5.04 -7.35 -15.25
CA LYS A 217 5.40 -8.75 -14.97
C LYS A 217 4.47 -9.36 -13.92
N ILE A 218 4.14 -8.59 -12.87
CA ILE A 218 3.34 -9.06 -11.74
C ILE A 218 2.18 -8.11 -11.50
N ILE A 219 2.46 -6.82 -11.36
CA ILE A 219 1.43 -5.78 -11.33
C ILE A 219 1.12 -5.43 -12.79
N ASN A 220 0.19 -6.16 -13.39
CA ASN A 220 -0.21 -5.93 -14.77
C ASN A 220 -1.53 -5.14 -14.85
N LYS A 221 -2.02 -4.95 -16.08
CA LYS A 221 -3.26 -4.20 -16.34
C LYS A 221 -4.47 -4.77 -15.60
N LYS A 222 -4.62 -6.09 -15.54
CA LYS A 222 -5.74 -6.74 -14.84
C LYS A 222 -5.67 -6.46 -13.34
N VAL A 223 -4.51 -6.62 -12.72
CA VAL A 223 -4.30 -6.33 -11.29
C VAL A 223 -4.65 -4.88 -10.95
N ILE A 224 -4.18 -3.93 -11.76
CA ILE A 224 -4.52 -2.51 -11.59
C ILE A 224 -6.01 -2.26 -11.80
N GLU A 225 -6.62 -2.84 -12.85
CA GLU A 225 -8.03 -2.64 -13.14
C GLU A 225 -8.95 -3.15 -12.03
N GLU A 226 -8.63 -4.30 -11.43
CA GLU A 226 -9.36 -4.82 -10.28
C GLU A 226 -9.13 -3.99 -9.01
N SER A 227 -7.91 -3.46 -8.80
CA SER A 227 -7.65 -2.59 -7.65
C SER A 227 -8.61 -1.39 -7.59
N PHE A 228 -9.00 -0.84 -8.74
CA PHE A 228 -9.97 0.26 -8.80
C PHE A 228 -11.41 -0.14 -8.44
N LYS A 229 -11.75 -1.44 -8.51
CA LYS A 229 -13.08 -1.94 -8.15
C LYS A 229 -13.14 -2.35 -6.68
N THR A 230 -12.03 -2.85 -6.14
CA THR A 230 -11.96 -3.44 -4.80
C THR A 230 -11.50 -2.48 -3.71
N HIS A 231 -10.99 -1.29 -4.03
CA HIS A 231 -10.53 -0.34 -3.03
C HIS A 231 -11.49 0.85 -2.89
N SER A 232 -11.72 1.24 -1.63
CA SER A 232 -12.60 2.36 -1.29
C SER A 232 -11.89 3.71 -1.36
N PHE A 233 -10.57 3.73 -1.16
CA PHE A 233 -9.75 4.94 -1.10
C PHE A 233 -8.40 4.77 -1.77
N VAL A 234 -7.77 5.89 -2.11
CA VAL A 234 -6.38 5.95 -2.56
C VAL A 234 -5.59 6.75 -1.54
N LEU A 235 -4.46 6.21 -1.07
CA LEU A 235 -3.51 6.94 -0.25
C LEU A 235 -2.76 7.94 -1.13
N ASN A 236 -3.32 9.14 -1.25
CA ASN A 236 -2.73 10.28 -1.93
C ASN A 236 -3.26 11.55 -1.26
N ASN A 237 -2.41 12.56 -1.06
CA ASN A 237 -2.76 13.83 -0.42
C ASN A 237 -3.43 13.63 0.97
N TYR A 238 -2.88 12.74 1.80
CA TYR A 238 -3.40 12.47 3.14
C TYR A 238 -3.14 13.64 4.11
N VAL A 239 -3.89 13.63 5.21
CA VAL A 239 -3.66 14.52 6.35
C VAL A 239 -3.49 13.68 7.62
N SER A 240 -2.57 14.13 8.46
CA SER A 240 -2.22 13.57 9.76
C SER A 240 -2.68 14.46 10.91
#